data_AF-A0A6B2E553-F1
#
_entry.id   AF-A0A6B2E553-F1
#
_cell.length_a   1.000
_cell.length_b   1.000
_cell.length_c   1.000
_cell.angle_alpha   90.00
_cell.angle_beta   90.00
_cell.angle_gamma   90.00
#
_symmetry.space_group_name_H-M   'P 1'
#
loop_
_entity.id
_entity.type
_entity.pdbx_description
1 polymer ?
#
loop_
_entity_poly.entity_id
_entity_poly.type
_entity_poly.pdbx_seq_one_letter_code
_entity_poly.pdbx_strand_id
1 'polypeptide(L)'
;MADAFYVPLGEGRFSATAHTAGPWSSEAQHFGPPSALLVRALENVEPAHPAELARVTVEILGPAPVAELTARARVERPGRSVELLQAE
;
A
#
# COMPACT_ATOMS: atom_id res chain seq x y z
N MET A 1 1.39 17.90 14.45
CA MET A 1 0.95 16.64 13.82
C MET A 1 1.36 16.70 12.36
N ALA A 2 1.83 15.60 11.78
CA ALA A 2 2.14 15.55 10.35
C ALA A 2 0.84 15.59 9.54
N ASP A 3 0.75 16.49 8.56
CA ASP A 3 -0.41 16.65 7.68
C ASP A 3 -0.32 15.64 6.51
N ALA A 4 -0.34 14.36 6.85
CA ALA A 4 -0.17 13.24 5.92
C ALA A 4 -0.82 11.97 6.48
N PHE A 5 -1.20 11.03 5.60
CA PHE A 5 -1.68 9.71 6.03
C PHE A 5 -0.57 8.84 6.63
N TYR A 6 0.63 8.85 6.04
CA TYR A 6 1.75 8.03 6.50
C TYR A 6 3.03 8.86 6.62
N VAL A 7 3.76 8.66 7.71
CA VAL A 7 5.12 9.17 7.88
C VAL A 7 6.09 8.03 7.57
N PRO A 8 7.00 8.17 6.58
CA PRO A 8 7.96 7.12 6.26
C PRO A 8 8.98 6.97 7.40
N LEU A 9 9.26 5.72 7.78
CA LEU A 9 10.25 5.36 8.80
C LEU A 9 11.49 4.70 8.19
N GLY A 10 11.51 4.51 6.86
CA GLY A 10 12.55 3.81 6.12
C GLY A 10 12.28 2.32 5.93
N GLU A 11 12.93 1.71 4.94
CA GLU A 11 12.89 0.24 4.69
C GLU A 11 11.46 -0.32 4.49
N GLY A 12 10.59 0.45 3.82
CA GLY A 12 9.20 0.06 3.60
C GLY A 12 8.31 0.14 4.85
N ARG A 13 8.78 0.78 5.93
CA ARG A 13 8.01 1.01 7.15
C ARG A 13 7.39 2.41 7.18
N PHE A 14 6.20 2.48 7.76
CA PHE A 14 5.37 3.69 7.79
C PHE A 14 4.65 3.80 9.12
N SER A 15 4.63 4.99 9.72
CA SER A 15 3.74 5.30 10.84
C SER A 15 2.43 5.85 10.29
N ALA A 16 1.32 5.15 10.52
CA ALA A 16 -0.01 5.65 10.20
C ALA A 16 -0.41 6.78 11.17
N THR A 17 -0.93 7.87 10.63
CA THR A 17 -1.43 8.99 11.43
C THR A 17 -2.93 8.87 11.68
N ALA A 18 -3.46 9.69 12.60
CA ALA A 18 -4.90 9.80 12.85
C ALA A 18 -5.73 10.15 11.61
N HIS A 19 -5.12 10.72 10.56
CA HIS A 19 -5.79 11.03 9.30
C HIS A 19 -6.20 9.77 8.50
N THR A 20 -5.58 8.63 8.81
CA THR A 20 -5.96 7.33 8.22
C THR A 20 -7.17 6.70 8.91
N ALA A 21 -7.57 7.17 10.09
CA ALA A 21 -8.66 6.58 10.86
C ALA A 21 -10.02 6.70 10.15
N GLY A 22 -10.80 5.62 10.18
CA GLY A 22 -12.15 5.60 9.61
C GLY A 22 -13.22 6.11 10.58
N PRO A 23 -14.44 6.39 10.09
CA PRO A 23 -15.53 6.91 10.92
C PRO A 23 -16.08 5.89 11.95
N TRP A 24 -15.72 4.60 11.82
CA TRP A 24 -16.25 3.54 12.68
C TRP A 24 -15.38 3.24 13.91
N SER A 25 -14.08 3.54 13.85
CA SER A 25 -13.15 3.39 14.97
C SER A 25 -11.90 4.22 14.71
N SER A 26 -11.41 4.92 15.73
CA SER A 26 -10.14 5.64 15.68
C SER A 26 -8.92 4.72 15.62
N GLU A 27 -9.08 3.44 15.94
CA GLU A 27 -8.01 2.44 15.95
C GLU A 27 -7.86 1.72 14.62
N ALA A 28 -8.83 1.86 13.71
CA ALA A 28 -8.85 1.22 12.40
C ALA A 28 -8.84 2.25 11.28
N GLN A 29 -8.12 1.94 10.21
CA GLN A 29 -8.01 2.82 9.06
C GLN A 29 -9.24 2.73 8.15
N HIS A 30 -9.61 3.84 7.51
CA HIS A 30 -10.41 3.74 6.29
C HIS A 30 -9.53 3.18 5.18
N PHE A 31 -10.05 2.26 4.37
CA PHE A 31 -9.23 1.48 3.44
C PHE A 31 -8.70 2.25 2.22
N GLY A 32 -8.98 3.55 2.10
CA GLY A 32 -8.37 4.42 1.10
C GLY A 32 -6.85 4.51 1.26
N PRO A 33 -6.33 5.02 2.41
CA PRO A 33 -4.91 5.08 2.69
C PRO A 33 -4.17 3.75 2.56
N PRO A 34 -4.62 2.62 3.16
CA PRO A 34 -3.96 1.33 2.96
C PRO A 34 -3.88 0.94 1.48
N SER A 35 -4.96 1.12 0.71
CA SER A 35 -4.95 0.84 -0.73
C SER A 35 -3.94 1.71 -1.48
N ALA A 36 -3.87 3.00 -1.16
CA ALA A 36 -2.90 3.92 -1.77
C ALA A 36 -1.45 3.56 -1.40
N LEU A 37 -1.20 3.10 -0.17
CA LEU A 37 0.12 2.66 0.26
C LEU A 37 0.56 1.40 -0.50
N LEU A 38 -0.35 0.44 -0.69
CA LEU A 38 -0.10 -0.76 -1.49
C LEU A 38 0.18 -0.41 -2.95
N VAL A 39 -0.61 0.48 -3.56
CA VAL A 39 -0.37 0.96 -4.94
C VAL A 39 1.00 1.63 -5.05
N ARG A 40 1.36 2.48 -4.10
CA ARG A 40 2.70 3.10 -4.07
C ARG A 40 3.81 2.06 -3.94
N ALA A 41 3.61 0.99 -3.16
CA ALA A 41 4.59 -0.10 -3.09
C ALA A 41 4.74 -0.80 -4.44
N LEU A 42 3.63 -1.07 -5.15
CA LEU A 42 3.63 -1.66 -6.50
C LEU A 42 4.36 -0.77 -7.52
N GLU A 43 4.13 0.55 -7.50
CA GLU A 43 4.80 1.52 -8.39
C GLU A 43 6.32 1.59 -8.20
N ASN A 44 6.84 1.18 -7.04
CA ASN A 44 8.28 1.15 -6.77
C ASN A 44 8.94 -0.18 -7.15
N VAL A 45 8.20 -1.13 -7.71
CA VAL A 45 8.79 -2.34 -8.31
C VAL A 45 9.35 -1.96 -9.67
N GLU A 46 10.66 -2.14 -9.85
CA GLU A 46 11.33 -1.88 -11.13
C GLU A 46 10.77 -2.80 -12.22
N PRO A 47 10.15 -2.27 -13.29
CA PRO A 47 9.56 -3.09 -14.31
C PRO A 47 10.64 -3.58 -15.29
N ALA A 48 10.55 -4.84 -15.74
CA ALA A 48 11.50 -5.39 -16.71
C ALA A 48 11.38 -4.77 -18.13
N HIS A 49 10.30 -4.02 -18.39
CA HIS A 49 9.96 -3.39 -19.66
C HIS A 49 9.09 -2.15 -19.38
N PRO A 50 8.96 -1.18 -20.30
CA PRO A 50 8.01 -0.07 -20.13
C PRO A 50 6.58 -0.59 -19.89
N ALA A 51 6.02 -0.30 -18.72
CA ALA A 51 4.71 -0.78 -18.28
C ALA A 51 4.06 0.21 -17.31
N GLU A 52 2.73 0.11 -17.18
CA GLU A 52 1.93 0.90 -16.25
C GLU A 52 0.94 -0.03 -15.50
N LEU A 53 0.53 0.37 -14.28
CA LEU A 53 -0.48 -0.38 -13.53
C LEU A 53 -1.86 -0.23 -14.20
N ALA A 54 -2.34 -1.31 -14.83
CA ALA A 54 -3.63 -1.31 -15.52
C ALA A 54 -4.83 -1.61 -14.61
N ARG A 55 -4.64 -2.45 -13.58
CA ARG A 55 -5.69 -2.83 -12.61
C ARG A 55 -5.07 -3.26 -11.29
N VAL A 56 -5.61 -2.76 -10.20
CA VAL A 56 -5.27 -3.18 -8.84
C VAL A 56 -6.52 -3.69 -8.15
N THR A 57 -6.43 -4.88 -7.55
CA THR A 57 -7.44 -5.44 -6.66
C THR A 57 -6.86 -5.47 -5.25
N VAL A 58 -7.61 -4.99 -4.27
CA VAL A 58 -7.24 -5.04 -2.86
C VAL A 58 -8.20 -5.98 -2.14
N GLU A 59 -7.65 -6.94 -1.40
CA GLU A 59 -8.41 -7.85 -0.56
C GLU A 59 -8.27 -7.44 0.91
N ILE A 60 -9.39 -7.20 1.58
CA ILE A 60 -9.42 -6.81 2.99
C ILE A 60 -9.60 -8.07 3.84
N LEU A 61 -8.51 -8.55 4.41
CA LEU A 61 -8.51 -9.77 5.24
C LEU A 61 -8.87 -9.50 6.71
N GLY A 62 -8.91 -8.24 7.12
CA GLY A 62 -9.23 -7.80 8.47
C GLY A 62 -9.02 -6.29 8.63
N PRO A 63 -9.30 -5.72 9.81
CA PRO A 63 -9.08 -4.30 10.08
C PRO A 63 -7.61 -3.91 9.95
N ALA A 64 -7.31 -2.82 9.23
CA ALA A 64 -5.97 -2.25 9.19
C ALA A 64 -5.78 -1.30 10.40
N PRO A 65 -4.82 -1.52 11.30
CA PRO A 65 -4.67 -0.71 12.51
C PRO A 65 -4.03 0.65 12.21
N VAL A 66 -4.36 1.69 12.99
CA VAL A 66 -3.60 2.95 13.02
C VAL A 66 -2.33 2.72 13.85
N ALA A 67 -1.30 2.16 13.23
CA ALA A 67 -0.04 1.75 13.88
C ALA A 67 1.16 1.93 12.94
N GLU A 68 2.33 1.44 13.36
CA GLU A 68 3.43 1.18 12.43
C GLU A 68 3.07 0.02 11.51
N LEU A 69 3.27 0.21 10.21
CA LEU A 69 2.98 -0.75 9.15
C LEU A 69 4.25 -0.98 8.35
N THR A 70 4.33 -2.16 7.74
CA THR A 70 5.30 -2.46 6.70
C THR A 70 4.54 -2.70 5.42
N ALA A 71 4.95 -2.07 4.31
CA ALA A 71 4.42 -2.34 2.99
C ALA A 71 5.54 -2.88 2.10
N ARG A 72 5.27 -3.96 1.38
CA ARG A 72 6.24 -4.60 0.46
C ARG A 72 5.54 -4.98 -0.83
N ALA A 73 6.28 -4.98 -1.92
CA ALA A 73 5.78 -5.40 -3.22
C ALA A 73 6.82 -6.26 -3.95
N ARG A 74 6.34 -7.14 -4.83
CA ARG A 74 7.18 -8.01 -5.67
C ARG A 74 6.49 -8.35 -6.98
N VAL A 75 7.28 -8.77 -7.95
CA VAL A 75 6.77 -9.50 -9.12
C VAL A 75 6.30 -10.88 -8.65
N GLU A 76 5.01 -11.16 -8.81
CA GLU A 76 4.42 -12.47 -8.51
C GLU A 76 4.48 -13.39 -9.73
N ARG A 77 4.25 -12.84 -10.93
CA ARG A 77 4.40 -13.58 -12.19
C ARG A 77 4.90 -12.67 -13.32
N PRO A 78 6.09 -12.90 -13.87
CA PRO A 78 6.64 -12.07 -14.93
C PRO A 78 5.90 -12.26 -16.26
N GLY A 79 6.00 -11.27 -17.14
CA GLY A 79 5.50 -11.40 -18.51
C GLY A 79 5.92 -10.26 -19.43
N ARG A 80 6.00 -10.57 -20.74
CA ARG A 80 6.41 -9.61 -21.78
C ARG A 80 5.34 -8.56 -22.10
N SER A 81 4.07 -8.93 -21.96
CA SER A 81 2.93 -8.07 -22.29
C SER A 81 2.08 -7.73 -21.07
N VAL A 82 1.95 -8.68 -20.13
CA VAL A 82 1.26 -8.48 -18.85
C VAL A 82 2.05 -9.20 -17.77
N GLU A 83 2.40 -8.47 -16.72
CA GLU A 83 3.02 -8.98 -15.50
C GLU A 83 2.01 -8.88 -14.34
N LEU A 84 2.12 -9.79 -13.37
CA LEU A 84 1.35 -9.73 -12.13
C LEU A 84 2.29 -9.34 -10.98
N LEU A 85 1.93 -8.27 -10.29
CA LEU A 85 2.58 -7.83 -9.07
C LEU A 85 1.70 -8.16 -7.85
N GLN A 86 2.33 -8.35 -6.70
CA GLN A 86 1.66 -8.46 -5.40
C GLN A 86 2.25 -7.45 -4.44
N ALA A 87 1.39 -6.85 -3.60
CA ALA A 87 1.79 -6.07 -2.44
C ALA A 87 1.01 -6.50 -1.19
N GLU A 88 1.63 -6.33 -0.03
CA GLU A 88 1.10 -6.62 1.31
C GLU A 88 1.57 -5.59 2.33
#